data_AF-A0AA42YX73-F1
#
_entry.id   AF-A0AA42YX73-F1
#
_cell.length_a   1.000
_cell.length_b   1.000
_cell.length_c   1.000
_cell.angle_alpha   90.00
_cell.angle_beta   90.00
_cell.angle_gamma   90.00
#
_symmetry.space_group_name_H-M   'P 1'
#
loop_
_entity.id
_entity.type
_entity.pdbx_description
1 polymer ?
#
loop_
_entity_poly.entity_id
_entity_poly.type
_entity_poly.pdbx_seq_one_letter_code
_entity_poly.pdbx_strand_id
1 'polypeptide(L)'
;MIKFFTNRELSDKLGIKLAKWKRWSREFLPPDPLGGMQSGYARQYNPDQAFTVFLGGHLVADLKFSIPEANQIIQDLNNWLSDKGFFFDLRGHSVSDKGMEALIKKYILFIRREKRPDKRFKFIYTVRGIISNEPVQHKGFEMVKKLYVETFVNQGSEKPSEMDMNVVKTLYLTGILTDFIDAMGLDRMRYSVLS
;
A
#
# COMPACT_ATOMS: atom_id res chain seq x y z
N MET A 1 -16.51 -16.74 1.31
CA MET A 1 -17.48 -15.70 0.90
C MET A 1 -16.78 -14.35 1.01
N ILE A 2 -16.88 -13.48 0.00
CA ILE A 2 -16.29 -12.14 0.08
C ILE A 2 -17.12 -11.31 1.05
N LYS A 3 -16.47 -10.75 2.07
CA LYS A 3 -17.11 -9.84 3.00
C LYS A 3 -17.21 -8.46 2.34
N PHE A 4 -18.41 -7.91 2.33
CA PHE A 4 -18.64 -6.53 1.91
C PHE A 4 -18.83 -5.65 3.13
N PHE A 5 -18.39 -4.40 3.02
CA PHE A 5 -18.47 -3.40 4.07
C PHE A 5 -19.28 -2.20 3.61
N THR A 6 -19.93 -1.54 4.54
CA THR A 6 -20.59 -0.26 4.33
C THR A 6 -19.69 0.90 4.75
N ASN A 7 -20.04 2.13 4.34
CA ASN A 7 -19.35 3.33 4.79
C ASN A 7 -19.30 3.49 6.32
N ARG A 8 -20.38 3.10 7.03
CA ARG A 8 -20.46 3.23 8.48
C ARG A 8 -19.51 2.24 9.16
N GLU A 9 -19.56 0.98 8.75
CA GLU A 9 -18.65 -0.05 9.29
C GLU A 9 -17.19 0.30 9.11
N LEU A 10 -16.79 0.80 7.93
CA LEU A 10 -15.40 1.22 7.65
C LEU A 10 -15.00 2.45 8.47
N SER A 11 -15.89 3.44 8.56
CA SER A 11 -15.69 4.62 9.41
C SER A 11 -15.43 4.22 10.86
N ASP A 12 -16.29 3.36 11.41
CA ASP A 12 -16.27 2.99 12.82
C ASP A 12 -15.06 2.09 13.13
N LYS A 13 -14.82 1.05 12.33
CA LYS A 13 -13.70 0.12 12.54
C LYS A 13 -12.32 0.75 12.37
N LEU A 14 -12.17 1.67 11.41
CA LEU A 14 -10.89 2.32 11.11
C LEU A 14 -10.70 3.63 11.91
N GLY A 15 -11.70 4.05 12.71
CA GLY A 15 -11.65 5.32 13.43
C GLY A 15 -11.59 6.56 12.50
N ILE A 16 -12.05 6.43 11.25
CA ILE A 16 -12.02 7.50 10.26
C ILE A 16 -13.39 8.15 10.21
N LYS A 17 -13.47 9.47 10.45
CA LYS A 17 -14.74 10.22 10.33
C LYS A 17 -15.48 9.87 9.03
N LEU A 18 -16.76 9.49 9.13
CA LEU A 18 -17.60 9.06 8.01
C LEU A 18 -17.55 10.00 6.79
N ALA A 19 -17.62 11.32 6.99
CA ALA A 19 -17.54 12.28 5.90
C ALA A 19 -16.17 12.25 5.18
N LYS A 20 -15.09 12.04 5.93
CA LYS A 20 -13.73 11.90 5.41
C LYS A 20 -13.60 10.61 4.60
N TRP A 21 -14.09 9.48 5.15
CA TRP A 21 -14.13 8.20 4.44
C TRP A 21 -14.90 8.30 3.12
N LYS A 22 -16.12 8.83 3.14
CA LYS A 22 -16.95 9.03 1.94
C LYS A 22 -16.25 9.93 0.92
N ARG A 23 -15.57 10.98 1.36
CA ARG A 23 -14.77 11.83 0.46
C ARG A 23 -13.67 11.00 -0.20
N TRP A 24 -12.82 10.34 0.56
CA TRP A 24 -11.74 9.51 0.03
C TRP A 24 -12.24 8.41 -0.91
N SER A 25 -13.34 7.75 -0.58
CA SER A 25 -13.94 6.75 -1.48
C SER A 25 -14.28 7.31 -2.86
N ARG A 26 -14.81 8.53 -2.95
CA ARG A 26 -15.14 9.16 -4.23
C ARG A 26 -13.92 9.53 -5.04
N GLU A 27 -12.80 9.80 -4.38
CA GLU A 27 -11.55 10.24 -5.02
C GLU A 27 -10.69 9.07 -5.47
N PHE A 28 -10.67 7.97 -4.73
CA PHE A 28 -9.77 6.83 -4.95
C PHE A 28 -10.41 5.63 -5.64
N LEU A 29 -11.74 5.63 -5.79
CA LEU A 29 -12.44 4.56 -6.49
C LEU A 29 -13.29 5.15 -7.61
N PRO A 30 -13.58 4.37 -8.67
CA PRO A 30 -14.52 4.79 -9.70
C PRO A 30 -15.90 5.07 -9.09
N PRO A 31 -16.77 5.80 -9.81
CA PRO A 31 -18.18 5.95 -9.43
C PRO A 31 -18.81 4.61 -9.09
N ASP A 32 -19.67 4.60 -8.08
CA ASP A 32 -20.38 3.38 -7.70
C ASP A 32 -21.28 2.93 -8.86
N PRO A 33 -21.09 1.72 -9.42
CA PRO A 33 -21.88 1.24 -10.55
C PRO A 33 -23.38 1.17 -10.24
N LEU A 34 -23.76 1.05 -8.97
CA LEU A 34 -25.17 0.99 -8.53
C LEU A 34 -25.70 2.35 -8.06
N GLY A 35 -24.82 3.31 -7.79
CA GLY A 35 -25.16 4.60 -7.17
C GLY A 35 -26.00 5.54 -8.03
N GLY A 36 -26.23 5.21 -9.30
CA GLY A 36 -27.12 5.93 -10.22
C GLY A 36 -28.34 5.14 -10.70
N MET A 37 -28.42 3.83 -10.40
CA MET A 37 -29.51 2.97 -10.87
C MET A 37 -30.69 2.90 -9.89
N GLN A 38 -30.44 3.07 -8.59
CA GLN A 38 -31.49 3.08 -7.56
C GLN A 38 -31.19 4.13 -6.50
N SER A 39 -32.16 5.03 -6.27
CA SER A 39 -32.11 5.99 -5.16
C SER A 39 -32.08 5.23 -3.83
N GLY A 40 -31.12 5.56 -2.96
CA GLY A 40 -31.00 4.97 -1.62
C GLY A 40 -30.01 3.82 -1.48
N TYR A 41 -29.38 3.34 -2.56
CA TYR A 41 -28.36 2.30 -2.45
C TYR A 41 -27.04 2.88 -1.94
N ALA A 42 -26.57 2.36 -0.80
CA ALA A 42 -25.30 2.77 -0.21
C ALA A 42 -24.15 1.94 -0.78
N ARG A 43 -23.06 2.61 -1.16
CA ARG A 43 -21.84 1.94 -1.63
C ARG A 43 -21.38 0.86 -0.67
N GLN A 44 -21.20 -0.33 -1.22
CA GLN A 44 -20.53 -1.45 -0.57
C GLN A 44 -19.11 -1.60 -1.09
N TYR A 45 -18.22 -2.04 -0.22
CA TYR A 45 -16.80 -2.18 -0.49
C TYR A 45 -16.40 -3.64 -0.28
N ASN A 46 -15.77 -4.26 -1.27
CA ASN A 46 -15.01 -5.46 -1.01
C ASN A 46 -13.70 -5.10 -0.24
N PRO A 47 -12.93 -6.08 0.27
CA PRO A 47 -11.72 -5.80 1.03
C PRO A 47 -10.69 -4.97 0.25
N ASP A 48 -10.52 -5.21 -1.05
CA ASP A 48 -9.52 -4.52 -1.89
C ASP A 48 -9.88 -3.06 -2.14
N GLN A 49 -11.16 -2.78 -2.38
CA GLN A 49 -11.68 -1.42 -2.52
C GLN A 49 -11.54 -0.67 -1.20
N ALA A 50 -11.87 -1.30 -0.08
CA ALA A 50 -11.70 -0.71 1.24
C ALA A 50 -10.22 -0.44 1.54
N PHE A 51 -9.33 -1.40 1.25
CA PHE A 51 -7.89 -1.23 1.44
C PHE A 51 -7.31 -0.13 0.56
N THR A 52 -7.73 -0.04 -0.71
CA THR A 52 -7.32 1.02 -1.63
C THR A 52 -7.68 2.41 -1.10
N VAL A 53 -8.91 2.59 -0.59
CA VAL A 53 -9.35 3.86 0.01
C VAL A 53 -8.58 4.17 1.29
N PHE A 54 -8.34 3.16 2.12
CA PHE A 54 -7.57 3.30 3.36
C PHE A 54 -6.12 3.73 3.08
N LEU A 55 -5.45 3.05 2.14
CA LEU A 55 -4.10 3.36 1.70
C LEU A 55 -4.00 4.78 1.11
N GLY A 56 -4.92 5.17 0.23
CA GLY A 56 -4.99 6.54 -0.29
C GLY A 56 -5.22 7.58 0.78
N GLY A 57 -6.08 7.26 1.75
CA GLY A 57 -6.30 8.05 2.94
C GLY A 57 -5.03 8.30 3.75
N HIS A 58 -4.22 7.26 3.97
CA HIS A 58 -2.95 7.33 4.68
C HIS A 58 -1.90 8.17 3.90
N LEU A 59 -1.82 7.99 2.58
CA LEU A 59 -0.95 8.80 1.72
C LEU A 59 -1.27 10.31 1.85
N VAL A 60 -2.55 10.67 1.93
CA VAL A 60 -2.98 12.07 2.08
C VAL A 60 -2.84 12.57 3.52
N ALA A 61 -3.37 11.84 4.49
CA ALA A 61 -3.46 12.28 5.88
C ALA A 61 -2.10 12.31 6.56
N ASP A 62 -1.29 11.27 6.35
CA ASP A 62 -0.09 11.03 7.14
C ASP A 62 1.16 11.39 6.34
N LEU A 63 1.21 10.97 5.08
CA LEU A 63 2.33 11.32 4.19
C LEU A 63 2.15 12.67 3.46
N LYS A 64 1.03 13.38 3.63
CA LYS A 64 0.79 14.74 3.12
C LYS A 64 0.90 14.86 1.59
N PHE A 65 0.61 13.79 0.86
CA PHE A 65 0.40 13.89 -0.59
C PHE A 65 -0.94 14.59 -0.86
N SER A 66 -1.02 15.34 -1.96
CA SER A 66 -2.32 15.79 -2.47
C SER A 66 -3.13 14.60 -2.99
N ILE A 67 -4.45 14.75 -3.13
CA ILE A 67 -5.31 13.68 -3.66
C ILE A 67 -4.86 13.22 -5.06
N PRO A 68 -4.56 14.10 -6.03
CA PRO A 68 -4.07 13.67 -7.34
C PRO A 68 -2.76 12.89 -7.27
N GLU A 69 -1.84 13.30 -6.40
CA GLU A 69 -0.56 12.60 -6.20
C GLU A 69 -0.78 11.21 -5.58
N ALA A 70 -1.62 11.10 -4.54
CA ALA A 70 -1.95 9.83 -3.93
C ALA A 70 -2.64 8.87 -4.91
N ASN A 71 -3.53 9.39 -5.77
CA ASN A 71 -4.14 8.62 -6.85
C ASN A 71 -3.09 8.07 -7.83
N GLN A 72 -2.16 8.92 -8.29
CA GLN A 72 -1.07 8.48 -9.16
C GLN A 72 -0.24 7.38 -8.50
N ILE A 73 0.11 7.55 -7.22
CA ILE A 73 0.90 6.56 -6.47
C ILE A 73 0.20 5.22 -6.38
N ILE A 74 -1.10 5.19 -6.08
CA ILE A 74 -1.89 3.95 -6.03
C ILE A 74 -1.91 3.28 -7.39
N GLN A 75 -2.18 4.03 -8.47
CA GLN A 75 -2.23 3.49 -9.82
C GLN A 75 -0.89 2.91 -10.25
N ASP A 76 0.20 3.62 -9.96
CA ASP A 76 1.55 3.19 -10.28
C ASP A 76 1.95 1.89 -9.57
N LEU A 77 1.48 1.71 -8.34
CA LEU A 77 1.80 0.55 -7.50
C LEU A 77 0.82 -0.61 -7.66
N ASN A 78 -0.34 -0.41 -8.29
CA ASN A 78 -1.44 -1.37 -8.27
C ASN A 78 -1.04 -2.77 -8.75
N ASN A 79 -0.35 -2.86 -9.88
CA ASN A 79 0.11 -4.14 -10.43
C ASN A 79 1.11 -4.80 -9.48
N TRP A 80 2.07 -4.03 -8.96
CA TRP A 80 3.06 -4.55 -8.02
C TRP A 80 2.43 -5.05 -6.72
N LEU A 81 1.44 -4.33 -6.17
CA LEU A 81 0.70 -4.73 -4.97
C LEU A 81 -0.09 -6.03 -5.21
N SER A 82 -0.71 -6.15 -6.39
CA SER A 82 -1.41 -7.36 -6.80
C SER A 82 -0.46 -8.55 -6.92
N ASP A 83 0.67 -8.37 -7.60
CA ASP A 83 1.67 -9.42 -7.81
C ASP A 83 2.27 -9.92 -6.50
N LYS A 84 2.46 -9.02 -5.52
CA LYS A 84 2.93 -9.38 -4.18
C LYS A 84 1.85 -9.93 -3.26
N GLY A 85 0.58 -9.90 -3.66
CA GLY A 85 -0.53 -10.42 -2.86
C GLY A 85 -0.93 -9.55 -1.68
N PHE A 86 -0.88 -8.23 -1.85
CA PHE A 86 -1.49 -7.27 -0.91
C PHE A 86 -3.02 -7.22 -1.02
N PHE A 87 -3.59 -7.77 -2.10
CA PHE A 87 -5.04 -7.85 -2.30
C PHE A 87 -5.58 -9.22 -1.89
N PHE A 88 -6.87 -9.25 -1.58
CA PHE A 88 -7.59 -10.38 -1.03
C PHE A 88 -7.67 -11.54 -2.03
N ASP A 89 -7.09 -12.69 -1.67
CA ASP A 89 -7.21 -13.91 -2.44
C ASP A 89 -8.46 -14.72 -2.05
N LEU A 90 -9.40 -14.77 -2.99
CA LEU A 90 -10.60 -15.59 -2.95
C LEU A 90 -10.33 -17.08 -2.77
N ARG A 91 -9.26 -17.60 -3.39
CA ARG A 91 -8.99 -19.04 -3.45
C ARG A 91 -8.17 -19.53 -2.27
N GLY A 92 -7.50 -18.63 -1.55
CA GLY A 92 -6.55 -19.00 -0.50
C GLY A 92 -5.38 -19.82 -1.03
N HIS A 93 -5.10 -19.71 -2.33
CA HIS A 93 -3.92 -20.30 -2.93
C HIS A 93 -2.77 -19.38 -2.58
N SER A 94 -1.93 -19.81 -1.64
CA SER A 94 -0.62 -19.19 -1.47
C SER A 94 0.01 -19.13 -2.85
N VAL A 95 0.31 -17.94 -3.35
CA VAL A 95 1.26 -17.79 -4.44
C VAL A 95 2.46 -18.62 -4.01
N SER A 96 2.71 -19.73 -4.70
CA SER A 96 3.76 -20.66 -4.32
C SER A 96 5.09 -20.02 -4.70
N ASP A 97 5.53 -19.04 -3.93
CA ASP A 97 6.80 -18.38 -4.14
C ASP A 97 7.91 -19.35 -3.74
N LYS A 98 8.44 -20.04 -4.74
CA LYS A 98 9.58 -20.97 -4.57
C LYS A 98 10.94 -20.25 -4.59
N GLY A 99 10.96 -18.94 -4.36
CA GLY A 99 12.14 -18.08 -4.52
C GLY A 99 12.46 -17.21 -3.30
N MET A 100 13.27 -16.17 -3.52
CA MET A 100 13.69 -15.21 -2.47
C MET A 100 12.52 -14.47 -1.81
N GLU A 101 11.36 -14.42 -2.46
CA GLU A 101 10.18 -13.72 -1.94
C GLU A 101 9.60 -14.37 -0.68
N ALA A 102 9.65 -15.70 -0.58
CA ALA A 102 9.24 -16.43 0.62
C ALA A 102 10.10 -16.11 1.85
N LEU A 103 11.28 -15.51 1.66
CA LEU A 103 12.15 -15.09 2.76
C LEU A 103 11.83 -13.68 3.25
N ILE A 104 11.05 -12.89 2.49
CA ILE A 104 10.73 -11.51 2.83
C ILE A 104 9.66 -11.49 3.90
N LYS A 105 9.96 -10.83 5.03
CA LYS A 105 9.05 -10.71 6.17
C LYS A 105 8.22 -9.43 6.13
N LYS A 106 8.76 -8.39 5.50
CA LYS A 106 8.25 -7.01 5.58
C LYS A 106 8.62 -6.22 4.34
N TYR A 107 7.69 -5.41 3.84
CA TYR A 107 7.92 -4.48 2.75
C TYR A 107 7.83 -3.04 3.23
N ILE A 108 8.82 -2.24 2.80
CA ILE A 108 8.88 -0.79 3.00
C ILE A 108 8.95 -0.15 1.62
N LEU A 109 8.06 0.79 1.36
CA LEU A 109 8.07 1.58 0.14
C LEU A 109 8.73 2.94 0.41
N PHE A 110 9.68 3.28 -0.44
CA PHE A 110 10.28 4.61 -0.53
C PHE A 110 9.72 5.32 -1.76
N ILE A 111 9.13 6.49 -1.55
CA ILE A 111 8.55 7.33 -2.59
C ILE A 111 9.41 8.56 -2.74
N ARG A 112 9.99 8.72 -3.93
CA ARG A 112 10.78 9.90 -4.33
C ARG A 112 10.04 10.69 -5.39
N ARG A 113 10.25 12.01 -5.37
CA ARG A 113 9.81 12.92 -6.43
C ARG A 113 11.02 13.29 -7.27
N GLU A 114 10.92 13.15 -8.56
CA GLU A 114 11.93 13.60 -9.52
C GLU A 114 11.33 14.74 -10.34
N LYS A 115 12.00 15.89 -10.36
CA LYS A 115 11.62 17.01 -11.22
C LYS A 115 12.03 16.69 -12.65
N ARG A 116 11.09 16.76 -13.57
CA ARG A 116 11.38 16.71 -15.00
C ARG A 116 11.67 18.12 -15.53
N PRO A 117 12.42 18.23 -16.64
CA PRO A 117 12.70 19.51 -17.30
C PRO A 117 11.44 20.31 -17.66
N ASP A 118 10.31 19.62 -17.89
CA ASP A 118 9.01 20.19 -18.24
C ASP A 118 8.19 20.71 -17.03
N LYS A 119 8.84 20.88 -15.86
CA LYS A 119 8.20 21.25 -14.57
C LYS A 119 7.16 20.26 -14.06
N ARG A 120 6.99 19.09 -14.69
CA ARG A 120 6.20 17.99 -14.13
C ARG A 120 7.06 17.20 -13.15
N PHE A 121 6.42 16.53 -12.21
CA PHE A 121 7.10 15.60 -11.32
C PHE A 121 6.79 14.18 -11.76
N LYS A 122 7.79 13.31 -11.67
CA LYS A 122 7.60 11.86 -11.72
C LYS A 122 7.81 11.29 -10.32
N PHE A 123 7.01 10.30 -9.95
CA PHE A 123 7.28 9.51 -8.76
C PHE A 123 8.18 8.32 -9.10
N ILE A 124 9.16 8.09 -8.23
CA ILE A 124 10.05 6.93 -8.28
C ILE A 124 9.83 6.12 -7.02
N TYR A 125 9.63 4.82 -7.20
CA TYR A 125 9.32 3.90 -6.13
C TYR A 125 10.43 2.88 -5.98
N THR A 126 10.99 2.82 -4.77
CA THR A 126 11.89 1.74 -4.38
C THR A 126 11.20 0.96 -3.28
N VAL A 127 10.91 -0.31 -3.52
CA VAL A 127 10.33 -1.20 -2.52
C VAL A 127 11.43 -2.08 -1.97
N ARG A 128 11.61 -2.05 -0.66
CA ARG A 128 12.57 -2.87 0.06
C ARG A 128 11.85 -3.99 0.80
N GLY A 129 12.12 -5.23 0.40
CA GLY A 129 11.73 -6.44 1.12
C GLY A 129 12.79 -6.82 2.14
N ILE A 130 12.47 -6.77 3.43
CA ILE A 130 13.37 -7.12 4.54
C ILE A 130 13.29 -8.63 4.79
N ILE A 131 14.43 -9.32 4.72
CA ILE A 131 14.57 -10.75 4.96
C ILE A 131 14.95 -11.02 6.41
N SER A 132 15.99 -10.33 6.90
CA SER A 132 16.45 -10.46 8.29
C SER A 132 16.97 -9.13 8.84
N ASN A 133 16.82 -8.97 10.17
CA ASN A 133 17.41 -7.91 10.97
C ASN A 133 17.99 -8.58 12.22
N GLU A 134 19.26 -8.95 12.18
CA GLU A 134 19.93 -9.66 13.26
C GLU A 134 20.72 -8.68 14.13
N PRO A 135 20.49 -8.65 15.46
CA PRO A 135 21.35 -7.90 16.35
C PRO A 135 22.72 -8.56 16.39
N VAL A 136 23.78 -7.78 16.25
CA VAL A 136 25.17 -8.22 16.28
C VAL A 136 25.93 -7.33 17.24
N GLN A 137 26.63 -7.93 18.20
CA GLN A 137 27.58 -7.22 19.03
C GLN A 137 28.91 -7.14 18.29
N HIS A 138 29.40 -5.95 17.99
CA HIS A 138 30.71 -5.75 17.38
C HIS A 138 31.53 -4.77 18.21
N LYS A 139 32.61 -5.26 18.83
CA LYS A 139 33.54 -4.44 19.63
C LYS A 139 32.83 -3.60 20.72
N GLY A 140 31.80 -4.16 21.35
CA GLY A 140 31.03 -3.48 22.41
C GLY A 140 29.93 -2.53 21.92
N PHE A 141 29.69 -2.45 20.61
CA PHE A 141 28.57 -1.71 20.04
C PHE A 141 27.46 -2.66 19.61
N GLU A 142 26.22 -2.29 19.97
CA GLU A 142 25.02 -2.91 19.40
C GLU A 142 24.86 -2.47 17.94
N MET A 143 25.04 -3.42 17.03
CA MET A 143 24.79 -3.25 15.61
C MET A 143 23.59 -4.10 15.19
N VAL A 144 22.98 -3.75 14.06
CA VAL A 144 21.96 -4.58 13.42
C VAL A 144 22.39 -4.87 11.99
N LYS A 145 22.56 -6.14 11.66
CA LYS A 145 22.79 -6.61 10.30
C LYS A 145 21.43 -6.78 9.61
N LYS A 146 21.20 -6.00 8.55
CA LYS A 146 19.97 -6.06 7.75
C LYS A 146 20.23 -6.74 6.41
N LEU A 147 19.49 -7.79 6.11
CA LEU A 147 19.45 -8.40 4.78
C LEU A 147 18.14 -8.01 4.10
N TYR A 148 18.22 -7.47 2.89
CA TYR A 148 17.06 -7.01 2.14
C TYR A 148 17.27 -7.13 0.63
N VAL A 149 16.15 -7.12 -0.09
CA VAL A 149 16.11 -7.02 -1.56
C VAL A 149 15.36 -5.75 -1.94
N GLU A 150 15.79 -5.08 -3.00
CA GLU A 150 15.10 -3.91 -3.54
C GLU A 150 14.52 -4.20 -4.91
N THR A 151 13.30 -3.71 -5.12
CA THR A 151 12.59 -3.71 -6.39
C THR A 151 12.25 -2.28 -6.76
N PHE A 152 12.47 -1.91 -8.00
CA PHE A 152 12.16 -0.58 -8.52
C PHE A 152 10.87 -0.66 -9.33
N VAL A 153 9.86 0.12 -8.96
CA VAL A 153 8.57 0.15 -9.67
C VAL A 153 8.55 1.36 -10.61
N ASN A 154 8.11 1.15 -11.85
CA ASN A 154 8.00 2.18 -12.91
C ASN A 154 9.30 2.93 -13.24
N GLN A 155 10.45 2.29 -13.02
CA GLN A 155 11.75 2.77 -13.45
C GLN A 155 12.14 2.09 -14.78
N GLY A 156 12.54 2.89 -15.78
CA GLY A 156 13.26 2.37 -16.94
C GLY A 156 14.66 1.92 -16.54
N SER A 157 15.46 1.44 -17.48
CA SER A 157 16.85 0.99 -17.28
C SER A 157 17.84 2.05 -16.77
N GLU A 158 17.38 3.28 -16.54
CA GLU A 158 18.20 4.38 -16.05
C GLU A 158 18.38 4.29 -14.54
N LYS A 159 19.63 4.06 -14.11
CA LYS A 159 20.04 4.21 -12.72
C LYS A 159 19.74 5.65 -12.28
N PRO A 160 19.16 5.85 -11.09
CA PRO A 160 18.89 7.20 -10.59
C PRO A 160 20.20 7.99 -10.54
N SER A 161 20.21 9.18 -11.15
CA SER A 161 21.33 10.10 -10.99
C SER A 161 21.43 10.48 -9.51
N GLU A 162 22.64 10.55 -8.97
CA GLU A 162 22.91 10.80 -7.55
C GLU A 162 22.51 12.20 -7.05
N MET A 163 21.76 13.00 -7.82
CA MET A 163 21.54 14.41 -7.54
C MET A 163 20.08 14.84 -7.70
N ASP A 164 19.17 14.27 -6.91
CA ASP A 164 18.07 15.06 -6.37
C ASP A 164 17.55 14.42 -5.07
N MET A 165 18.07 14.89 -3.93
CA MET A 165 17.63 14.53 -2.58
C MET A 165 16.24 15.16 -2.27
N ASN A 166 15.27 14.98 -3.16
CA ASN A 166 13.89 15.32 -2.84
C ASN A 166 13.38 14.39 -1.72
N VAL A 167 12.63 14.98 -0.79
CA VAL A 167 12.10 14.33 0.42
C VAL A 167 11.59 12.92 0.13
N VAL A 168 12.34 11.92 0.60
CA VAL A 168 11.93 10.52 0.56
C VAL A 168 10.82 10.34 1.58
N LYS A 169 9.60 10.04 1.13
CA LYS A 169 8.53 9.61 2.02
C LYS A 169 8.55 8.10 2.11
N THR A 170 8.45 7.58 3.34
CA THR A 170 8.57 6.14 3.62
C THR A 170 7.23 5.62 4.09
N LEU A 171 6.82 4.47 3.57
CA LEU A 171 5.55 3.81 3.87
C LEU A 171 5.80 2.36 4.26
N TYR A 172 5.42 1.97 5.47
CA TYR A 172 5.52 0.57 5.91
C TYR A 172 4.31 -0.23 5.41
N LEU A 173 4.39 -0.72 4.17
CA LEU A 173 3.28 -1.37 3.46
C LEU A 173 2.70 -2.57 4.23
N THR A 174 3.56 -3.49 4.69
CA THR A 174 3.11 -4.67 5.43
C THR A 174 2.43 -4.29 6.74
N GLY A 175 2.92 -3.26 7.43
CA GLY A 175 2.30 -2.75 8.66
C GLY A 175 0.90 -2.20 8.40
N ILE A 176 0.77 -1.33 7.39
CA ILE A 176 -0.52 -0.72 7.04
C ILE A 176 -1.56 -1.76 6.62
N LEU A 177 -1.16 -2.79 5.87
CA LEU A 177 -2.06 -3.89 5.55
C LEU A 177 -2.47 -4.67 6.80
N THR A 178 -1.52 -4.94 7.71
CA THR A 178 -1.79 -5.64 8.97
C THR A 178 -2.80 -4.85 9.82
N ASP A 179 -2.55 -3.55 10.02
CA ASP A 179 -3.43 -2.67 10.78
C ASP A 179 -4.84 -2.63 10.18
N PHE A 180 -4.95 -2.60 8.85
CA PHE A 180 -6.23 -2.67 8.14
C PHE A 180 -6.95 -4.00 8.37
N ILE A 181 -6.26 -5.14 8.19
CA ILE A 181 -6.83 -6.47 8.35
C ILE A 181 -7.33 -6.67 9.77
N ASP A 182 -6.52 -6.29 10.76
CA ASP A 182 -6.84 -6.43 12.18
C ASP A 182 -8.06 -5.59 12.55
N ALA A 183 -8.10 -4.31 12.14
CA ALA A 183 -9.25 -3.43 12.38
C ALA A 183 -10.54 -3.97 11.71
N MET A 184 -10.42 -4.53 10.51
CA MET A 184 -11.57 -5.06 9.77
C MET A 184 -12.01 -6.44 10.26
N GLY A 185 -11.17 -7.16 11.00
CA GLY A 185 -11.39 -8.55 11.40
C GLY A 185 -11.42 -9.46 10.18
N LEU A 186 -10.44 -9.29 9.28
CA LEU A 186 -10.26 -10.09 8.08
C LEU A 186 -9.30 -11.26 8.35
N ASP A 187 -9.44 -12.32 7.56
CA ASP A 187 -8.56 -13.49 7.65
C ASP A 187 -7.22 -13.17 6.97
N ARG A 188 -6.15 -13.11 7.77
CA ARG A 188 -4.79 -12.82 7.32
C ARG A 188 -4.28 -13.82 6.28
N MET A 189 -4.72 -15.09 6.33
CA MET A 189 -4.31 -16.13 5.38
C MET A 189 -4.84 -15.88 3.95
N ARG A 190 -5.73 -14.89 3.77
CA ARG A 190 -6.23 -14.44 2.46
C ARG A 190 -5.31 -13.43 1.78
N TYR A 191 -4.17 -13.10 2.38
CA TYR A 191 -3.21 -12.14 1.86
C TYR A 191 -1.84 -12.79 1.82
N SER A 192 -1.41 -13.26 0.64
CA SER A 192 -0.18 -14.06 0.53
C SER A 192 1.08 -13.31 0.95
N VAL A 193 1.06 -11.98 0.89
CA VAL A 193 2.17 -11.14 1.37
C VAL A 193 2.42 -11.24 2.88
N LEU A 194 1.43 -11.73 3.64
CA LEU A 194 1.47 -11.83 5.09
C LEU A 194 1.59 -13.26 5.62
N SER A 195 1.59 -14.24 4.70
CA SER A 195 1.65 -15.68 4.95
C SER A 195 3.06 -16.18 5.21
#